data_AF-A0A444ZVA4-F1
#
_entry.id   AF-A0A444ZVA4-F1
#
_cell.length_a   1.000
_cell.length_b   1.000
_cell.length_c   1.000
_cell.angle_alpha   90.00
_cell.angle_beta   90.00
_cell.angle_gamma   90.00
#
_symmetry.space_group_name_H-M   'P 1'
#
loop_
_entity.id
_entity.type
_entity.pdbx_description
1 polymer ?
#
loop_
_entity_poly.entity_id
_entity_poly.type
_entity_poly.pdbx_seq_one_letter_code
_entity_poly.pdbx_strand_id
1 'polypeptide(L)'
;MAFATATCLAPFFLPPPSSSSSSFPSLRSLCFFTSVTTPRSNRRFSFPSANEKFATLPRSSPNKLTTRFSEYKFPDPIPEFADAETEKFRNHLLQKLSKPSKKDTYGESVEEVVGVCTEIFSTFLHSEYGGPGTLLVIPFIDMADAVSERGLPGGPQAARAAVKWAQSNVDKDWREWNGGDSN
;
A
#
# COMPACT_ATOMS: atom_id res chain seq x y z
N MET A 1 58.50 -35.74 -56.21
CA MET A 1 58.24 -36.07 -54.80
C MET A 1 57.72 -34.82 -54.13
N ALA A 2 56.47 -34.87 -53.68
CA ALA A 2 55.72 -33.76 -53.11
C ALA A 2 56.06 -33.58 -51.63
N PHE A 3 56.03 -32.34 -51.12
CA PHE A 3 55.47 -32.01 -49.80
C PHE A 3 54.93 -30.58 -49.82
N ALA A 4 53.61 -30.47 -49.62
CA ALA A 4 52.87 -29.23 -49.44
C ALA A 4 52.83 -28.89 -47.94
N THR A 5 53.13 -27.65 -47.58
CA THR A 5 52.95 -27.11 -46.23
C THR A 5 51.66 -26.30 -46.20
N ALA A 6 50.58 -26.93 -45.72
CA ALA A 6 49.33 -26.27 -45.37
C ALA A 6 49.34 -25.96 -43.87
N THR A 7 49.42 -24.68 -43.50
CA THR A 7 49.20 -24.20 -42.13
C THR A 7 47.70 -24.22 -41.84
N CYS A 8 47.31 -25.13 -40.95
CA CYS A 8 45.92 -25.31 -40.51
C CYS A 8 45.53 -24.21 -39.51
N LEU A 9 44.37 -23.61 -39.78
CA LEU A 9 43.59 -22.82 -38.83
C LEU A 9 43.16 -23.72 -37.66
N ALA A 10 43.50 -23.33 -36.43
CA ALA A 10 42.92 -23.91 -35.23
C ALA A 10 41.61 -23.17 -34.92
N PRO A 11 40.44 -23.83 -34.88
CA PRO A 11 39.25 -23.24 -34.30
C PRO A 11 39.36 -23.31 -32.78
N PHE A 12 39.32 -22.16 -32.12
CA PHE A 12 39.09 -22.09 -30.69
C PHE A 12 37.69 -22.67 -30.41
N PHE A 13 37.66 -23.89 -29.89
CA PHE A 13 36.49 -24.48 -29.27
C PHE A 13 36.14 -23.66 -28.02
N LEU A 14 35.05 -22.89 -28.09
CA LEU A 14 34.37 -22.38 -26.91
C LEU A 14 33.68 -23.55 -26.20
N PRO A 15 33.87 -23.75 -24.89
CA PRO A 15 33.01 -24.63 -24.11
C PRO A 15 31.62 -23.98 -23.93
N PRO A 16 30.52 -24.75 -23.94
CA PRO A 16 29.21 -24.25 -23.59
C PRO A 16 29.16 -23.90 -22.09
N PRO A 17 28.52 -22.81 -21.67
CA PRO A 17 28.19 -22.63 -20.26
C PRO A 17 27.14 -23.68 -19.86
N SER A 18 27.53 -24.48 -18.88
CA SER A 18 26.79 -25.56 -18.25
C SER A 18 25.38 -25.14 -17.83
N SER A 19 24.41 -25.98 -18.19
CA SER A 19 23.07 -25.97 -17.62
C SER A 19 23.14 -26.27 -16.13
N SER A 20 23.00 -25.24 -15.30
CA SER A 20 22.74 -25.42 -13.88
C SER A 20 21.24 -25.57 -13.66
N SER A 21 20.78 -26.82 -13.62
CA SER A 21 19.48 -27.15 -13.05
C SER A 21 19.55 -26.93 -11.54
N SER A 22 18.95 -25.86 -11.05
CA SER A 22 18.60 -25.75 -9.64
C SER A 22 17.12 -26.06 -9.49
N SER A 23 16.90 -27.22 -8.88
CA SER A 23 15.62 -27.77 -8.48
C SER A 23 14.79 -26.76 -7.70
N PHE A 24 13.55 -26.55 -8.14
CA PHE A 24 12.53 -25.85 -7.37
C PHE A 24 12.32 -26.56 -6.02
N PRO A 25 12.38 -25.86 -4.87
CA PRO A 25 11.64 -26.32 -3.72
C PRO A 25 10.16 -26.06 -3.99
N SER A 26 9.46 -27.12 -4.40
CA SER A 26 8.00 -27.20 -4.32
C SER A 26 7.59 -27.05 -2.86
N LEU A 27 7.21 -25.83 -2.46
CA LEU A 27 6.46 -25.59 -1.25
C LEU A 27 5.01 -25.34 -1.62
N ARG A 28 4.33 -26.48 -1.68
CA ARG A 28 2.92 -26.74 -1.41
C ARG A 28 2.06 -25.48 -1.20
N SER A 29 1.21 -25.26 -2.19
CA SER A 29 -0.13 -24.72 -2.04
C SER A 29 -0.80 -25.24 -0.75
N LEU A 30 -1.08 -24.33 0.18
CA LEU A 30 -2.05 -24.57 1.24
C LEU A 30 -3.34 -23.86 0.86
N CYS A 31 -4.03 -24.42 -0.13
CA CYS A 31 -5.48 -24.35 -0.18
C CYS A 31 -6.01 -25.15 1.02
N PHE A 32 -6.36 -24.48 2.12
CA PHE A 32 -7.31 -25.05 3.06
C PHE A 32 -8.62 -24.30 2.92
N PHE A 33 -9.48 -24.84 2.05
CA PHE A 33 -10.90 -24.87 2.34
C PHE A 33 -11.06 -25.69 3.62
N THR A 34 -11.24 -25.04 4.77
CA THR A 34 -11.86 -25.70 5.91
C THR A 34 -13.36 -25.53 5.78
N SER A 35 -13.95 -26.52 5.12
CA SER A 35 -15.33 -26.89 5.29
C SER A 35 -15.67 -26.97 6.78
N VAL A 36 -16.86 -26.45 7.09
CA VAL A 36 -17.61 -26.64 8.32
C VAL A 36 -17.49 -28.08 8.83
N THR A 37 -16.94 -28.26 10.03
CA THR A 37 -17.33 -29.33 10.96
C THR A 37 -16.96 -28.90 12.38
N THR A 38 -17.96 -28.49 13.14
CA THR A 38 -17.88 -28.28 14.59
C THR A 38 -17.64 -29.61 15.30
N PRO A 39 -16.66 -29.72 16.22
CA PRO A 39 -16.58 -30.86 17.11
C PRO A 39 -17.71 -30.79 18.14
N ARG A 40 -18.62 -31.77 18.08
CA ARG A 40 -19.67 -32.02 19.08
C ARG A 40 -19.01 -32.44 20.39
N SER A 41 -18.72 -31.47 21.26
CA SER A 41 -18.38 -31.72 22.65
C SER A 41 -19.66 -31.66 23.49
N ASN A 42 -20.17 -32.84 23.89
CA ASN A 42 -21.26 -32.97 24.85
C ASN A 42 -20.76 -32.55 26.24
N ARG A 43 -20.72 -31.25 26.53
CA ARG A 43 -20.76 -30.77 27.91
C ARG A 43 -22.22 -30.60 28.31
N ARG A 44 -22.74 -31.60 29.04
CA ARG A 44 -24.00 -31.47 29.79
C ARG A 44 -23.75 -30.47 30.91
N PHE A 45 -24.06 -29.20 30.66
CA PHE A 45 -24.21 -28.23 31.74
C PHE A 45 -25.50 -28.58 32.49
N SER A 46 -25.33 -29.13 33.69
CA SER A 46 -26.44 -29.28 34.63
C SER A 46 -26.63 -27.91 35.30
N PHE A 47 -27.73 -27.23 34.97
CA PHE A 47 -28.11 -26.00 35.65
C PHE A 47 -28.70 -26.37 37.02
N PRO A 48 -28.21 -25.83 38.14
CA PRO A 48 -28.96 -25.88 39.38
C PRO A 48 -30.21 -25.00 39.23
N SER A 49 -31.37 -25.62 39.40
CA SER A 49 -32.66 -24.93 39.48
C SER A 49 -32.68 -24.13 40.78
N ALA A 50 -32.39 -22.83 40.70
CA ALA A 50 -32.63 -21.87 41.77
C ALA A 50 -33.96 -21.16 41.49
N ASN A 51 -34.92 -21.40 42.37
CA ASN A 51 -36.25 -20.79 42.36
C ASN A 51 -36.12 -19.36 42.91
N GLU A 52 -35.67 -18.42 42.07
CA GLU A 52 -35.51 -17.02 42.43
C GLU A 52 -36.77 -16.24 42.07
N LYS A 53 -37.38 -15.64 43.10
CA LYS A 53 -38.60 -14.83 43.01
C LYS A 53 -38.29 -13.56 42.22
N PHE A 54 -38.93 -13.38 41.07
CA PHE A 54 -38.80 -12.17 40.25
C PHE A 54 -39.21 -10.92 41.05
N ALA A 55 -38.23 -10.11 41.44
CA ALA A 55 -38.47 -8.74 41.87
C ALA A 55 -38.72 -7.90 40.62
N THR A 56 -39.95 -7.39 40.49
CA THR A 56 -40.38 -6.49 39.42
C THR A 56 -39.58 -5.18 39.50
N LEU A 57 -38.59 -5.00 38.63
CA LEU A 57 -37.94 -3.70 38.44
C LEU A 57 -38.91 -2.76 37.71
N PRO A 58 -39.00 -1.47 38.12
CA PRO A 58 -39.84 -0.52 37.40
C PRO A 58 -39.28 -0.29 36.00
N ARG A 59 -40.18 -0.41 35.02
CA ARG A 59 -39.94 -0.16 33.60
C ARG A 59 -39.59 1.32 33.40
N SER A 60 -38.31 1.65 33.44
CA SER A 60 -37.81 2.95 33.01
C SER A 60 -38.07 3.12 31.52
N SER A 61 -38.79 4.18 31.16
CA SER A 61 -39.11 4.58 29.80
C SER A 61 -37.83 4.74 28.96
N PRO A 62 -37.81 4.30 27.68
CA PRO A 62 -36.67 4.54 26.82
C PRO A 62 -36.68 6.01 26.42
N ASN A 63 -36.03 6.86 27.21
CA ASN A 63 -35.65 8.17 26.74
C ASN A 63 -34.63 7.94 25.62
N LYS A 64 -35.13 8.02 24.38
CA LYS A 64 -34.36 7.98 23.15
C LYS A 64 -33.29 9.07 23.24
N LEU A 65 -32.08 8.68 23.64
CA LEU A 65 -30.91 9.53 23.58
C LEU A 65 -30.60 9.71 22.09
N THR A 66 -31.26 10.67 21.45
CA THR A 66 -30.84 11.13 20.13
C THR A 66 -29.60 11.98 20.33
N THR A 67 -28.44 11.33 20.41
CA THR A 67 -27.16 12.01 20.24
C THR A 67 -27.22 12.65 18.86
N ARG A 68 -27.35 13.97 18.79
CA ARG A 68 -27.14 14.68 17.53
C ARG A 68 -25.68 14.43 17.17
N PHE A 69 -25.42 13.60 16.16
CA PHE A 69 -24.16 13.71 15.44
C PHE A 69 -24.18 15.09 14.80
N SER A 70 -23.54 16.05 15.47
CA SER A 70 -23.04 17.21 14.76
C SER A 70 -22.09 16.65 13.72
N GLU A 71 -22.43 16.83 12.45
CA GLU A 71 -21.53 16.58 11.34
C GLU A 71 -20.20 17.25 11.67
N TYR A 72 -19.20 16.43 11.98
CA TYR A 72 -17.88 16.91 12.30
C TYR A 72 -17.32 17.47 11.00
N LYS A 73 -17.42 18.80 10.84
CA LYS A 73 -16.75 19.52 9.77
C LYS A 73 -15.28 19.54 10.12
N PHE A 74 -14.52 18.74 9.40
CA PHE A 74 -13.07 18.86 9.38
C PHE A 74 -12.73 20.32 9.07
N PRO A 75 -11.83 21.00 9.83
CA PRO A 75 -11.34 22.31 9.41
C PRO A 75 -10.90 22.23 7.95
N ASP A 76 -11.28 23.21 7.13
CA ASP A 76 -10.98 23.17 5.70
C ASP A 76 -9.48 22.85 5.52
N PRO A 77 -9.14 21.83 4.71
CA PRO A 77 -7.76 21.43 4.50
C PRO A 77 -6.94 22.65 4.12
N ILE A 78 -5.81 22.85 4.82
CA ILE A 78 -4.98 24.04 4.67
C ILE A 78 -4.38 24.00 3.25
N PRO A 79 -4.83 24.84 2.30
CA PRO A 79 -4.45 24.70 0.90
C PRO A 79 -2.94 24.88 0.72
N GLU A 80 -2.35 25.80 1.47
CA GLU A 80 -0.92 26.10 1.45
C GLU A 80 -0.06 24.90 1.89
N PHE A 81 -0.51 24.15 2.90
CA PHE A 81 0.18 22.92 3.30
C PHE A 81 0.07 21.86 2.21
N ALA A 82 -1.13 21.68 1.66
CA ALA A 82 -1.37 20.68 0.63
C ALA A 82 -0.52 20.95 -0.62
N ASP A 83 -0.41 22.19 -1.07
CA ASP A 83 0.48 22.59 -2.17
C ASP A 83 1.96 22.32 -1.87
N ALA A 84 2.43 22.78 -0.70
CA ALA A 84 3.83 22.60 -0.29
C ALA A 84 4.21 21.11 -0.18
N GLU A 85 3.33 20.29 0.37
CA GLU A 85 3.56 18.86 0.56
C GLU A 85 3.43 18.08 -0.75
N THR A 86 2.53 18.49 -1.64
CA THR A 86 2.40 17.93 -2.99
C THR A 86 3.67 18.17 -3.81
N GLU A 87 4.28 19.35 -3.73
CA GLU A 87 5.54 19.62 -4.44
C GLU A 87 6.70 18.77 -3.92
N LYS A 88 6.82 18.60 -2.60
CA LYS A 88 7.84 17.68 -2.03
C LYS A 88 7.60 16.24 -2.48
N PHE A 89 6.34 15.80 -2.48
CA PHE A 89 5.93 14.48 -2.95
C PHE A 89 6.34 14.24 -4.40
N ARG A 90 5.98 15.17 -5.30
CA ARG A 90 6.31 15.12 -6.73
C ARG A 90 7.81 14.95 -6.94
N ASN A 91 8.60 15.81 -6.30
CA ASN A 91 10.05 15.80 -6.38
C ASN A 91 10.64 14.48 -5.87
N HIS A 92 10.13 13.96 -4.75
CA HIS A 92 10.57 12.69 -4.20
C HIS A 92 10.28 11.53 -5.16
N LEU A 93 9.07 11.48 -5.72
CA LEU A 93 8.66 10.40 -6.59
C LEU A 93 9.47 10.42 -7.89
N LEU A 94 9.65 11.60 -8.49
CA LEU A 94 10.52 11.78 -9.66
C LEU A 94 11.95 11.30 -9.37
N GLN A 95 12.53 11.69 -8.23
CA GLN A 95 13.87 11.24 -7.83
C GLN A 95 13.93 9.71 -7.58
N LYS A 96 12.86 9.08 -7.08
CA LYS A 96 12.80 7.64 -6.81
C LYS A 96 12.61 6.81 -8.07
N LEU A 97 11.86 7.31 -9.04
CA LEU A 97 11.50 6.61 -10.27
C LEU A 97 12.53 6.82 -11.39
N SER A 98 13.19 7.99 -11.44
CA SER A 98 14.28 8.29 -12.38
C SER A 98 15.58 7.52 -12.14
N LYS A 99 15.68 6.76 -11.04
CA LYS A 99 16.90 5.99 -10.72
C LYS A 99 17.18 4.97 -11.84
N PRO A 100 18.46 4.76 -12.22
CA PRO A 100 18.83 3.85 -13.31
C PRO A 100 18.25 2.43 -13.15
N SER A 101 18.16 1.91 -11.92
CA SER A 101 17.61 0.58 -11.63
C SER A 101 16.11 0.43 -11.86
N LYS A 102 15.37 1.53 -12.02
CA LYS A 102 13.94 1.52 -12.34
C LYS A 102 13.65 2.00 -13.77
N LYS A 103 14.67 2.46 -14.50
CA LYS A 103 14.54 2.93 -15.88
C LYS A 103 13.99 1.82 -16.79
N ASP A 104 14.34 0.57 -16.53
CA ASP A 104 13.83 -0.58 -17.29
C ASP A 104 12.31 -0.80 -17.10
N THR A 105 11.74 -0.32 -15.98
CA THR A 105 10.30 -0.42 -15.73
C THR A 105 9.55 0.77 -16.30
N TYR A 106 9.99 2.00 -16.03
CA TYR A 106 9.24 3.21 -16.36
C TYR A 106 9.64 3.85 -17.70
N GLY A 107 10.79 3.50 -18.27
CA GLY A 107 11.26 4.05 -19.55
C GLY A 107 11.23 5.58 -19.58
N GLU A 108 10.46 6.12 -20.52
CA GLU A 108 10.23 7.57 -20.70
C GLU A 108 8.92 8.04 -20.03
N SER A 109 8.10 7.13 -19.48
CA SER A 109 6.80 7.46 -18.89
C SER A 109 6.88 7.90 -17.43
N VAL A 110 8.08 8.18 -16.91
CA VAL A 110 8.30 8.57 -15.50
C VAL A 110 7.51 9.83 -15.17
N GLU A 111 7.57 10.85 -16.03
CA GLU A 111 6.91 12.13 -15.78
C GLU A 111 5.39 11.98 -15.72
N GLU A 112 4.83 11.13 -16.59
CA GLU A 112 3.40 10.86 -16.64
C GLU A 112 2.93 10.09 -15.40
N VAL A 113 3.66 9.05 -14.99
CA VAL A 113 3.36 8.29 -13.76
C VAL A 113 3.44 9.20 -12.53
N VAL A 114 4.46 10.06 -12.44
CA VAL A 114 4.59 11.03 -11.36
C VAL A 114 3.43 12.02 -11.39
N GLY A 115 3.03 12.50 -12.58
CA GLY A 115 1.89 13.39 -12.77
C GLY A 115 0.59 12.79 -12.22
N VAL A 116 0.27 11.56 -12.61
CA VAL A 116 -0.92 10.82 -12.14
C VAL A 116 -0.91 10.68 -10.61
N CYS A 117 0.22 10.25 -10.06
CA CYS A 117 0.32 10.05 -8.61
C CYS A 117 0.20 11.38 -7.86
N THR A 118 0.78 12.45 -8.39
CA THR A 118 0.75 13.79 -7.80
C THR A 118 -0.66 14.38 -7.82
N GLU A 119 -1.40 14.20 -8.92
CA GLU A 119 -2.80 14.64 -9.06
C GLU A 119 -3.70 14.00 -7.99
N ILE A 120 -3.62 12.68 -7.84
CA ILE A 120 -4.41 11.93 -6.85
C ILE A 120 -4.02 12.33 -5.43
N PHE A 121 -2.72 12.42 -5.15
CA PHE A 121 -2.23 12.80 -3.83
C PHE A 121 -2.64 14.22 -3.45
N SER A 122 -2.52 15.17 -4.38
CA SER A 122 -2.93 16.55 -4.20
C SER A 122 -4.42 16.66 -3.90
N THR A 123 -5.26 15.94 -4.67
CA THR A 123 -6.71 15.92 -4.46
C THR A 123 -7.05 15.42 -3.06
N PHE A 124 -6.41 14.34 -2.61
CA PHE A 124 -6.58 13.80 -1.27
C PHE A 124 -6.18 14.82 -0.18
N LEU A 125 -5.00 15.45 -0.31
CA LEU A 125 -4.54 16.45 0.67
C LEU A 125 -5.47 17.66 0.76
N HIS A 126 -6.08 18.05 -0.35
CA HIS A 126 -6.97 19.21 -0.46
C HIS A 126 -8.42 18.94 -0.07
N SER A 127 -8.83 17.71 0.19
CA SER A 127 -10.26 17.40 0.42
C SER A 127 -10.52 16.44 1.58
N GLU A 128 -9.60 15.52 1.85
CA GLU A 128 -9.81 14.43 2.79
C GLU A 128 -8.76 14.40 3.91
N TYR A 129 -7.55 14.89 3.65
CA TYR A 129 -6.52 14.89 4.69
C TYR A 129 -6.84 15.91 5.77
N GLY A 130 -6.92 15.39 6.99
CA GLY A 130 -7.27 16.15 8.17
C GLY A 130 -6.12 16.40 9.15
N GLY A 131 -4.88 16.20 8.73
CA GLY A 131 -3.75 16.24 9.66
C GLY A 131 -3.43 14.87 10.27
N PRO A 132 -2.66 14.83 11.38
CA PRO A 132 -1.88 13.65 11.71
C PRO A 132 -2.74 12.45 12.03
N GLY A 133 -2.38 11.29 11.49
CA GLY A 133 -3.14 10.05 11.67
C GLY A 133 -4.37 9.89 10.78
N THR A 134 -4.64 10.85 9.87
CA THR A 134 -5.75 10.76 8.90
C THR A 134 -5.31 10.33 7.50
N LEU A 135 -4.04 9.92 7.34
CA LEU A 135 -3.52 9.44 6.06
C LEU A 135 -4.24 8.16 5.62
N LEU A 136 -5.04 8.25 4.56
CA LEU A 136 -5.81 7.12 4.03
C LEU A 136 -4.97 6.26 3.08
N VAL A 137 -5.32 4.98 3.00
CA VAL A 137 -4.69 4.05 2.05
C VAL A 137 -5.32 4.16 0.65
N ILE A 138 -6.59 4.56 0.58
CA ILE A 138 -7.40 4.60 -0.66
C ILE A 138 -6.71 5.40 -1.78
N PRO A 139 -6.20 6.63 -1.55
CA PRO A 139 -5.53 7.38 -2.61
C PRO A 139 -4.35 6.62 -3.25
N PHE A 140 -3.65 5.77 -2.49
CA PHE A 140 -2.54 4.98 -3.02
C PHE A 140 -2.98 3.75 -3.81
N ILE A 141 -4.17 3.21 -3.53
CA ILE A 141 -4.79 2.18 -4.37
C ILE A 141 -5.18 2.82 -5.70
N ASP A 142 -5.84 3.98 -5.65
CA ASP A 142 -6.25 4.73 -6.82
C ASP A 142 -5.06 5.14 -7.69
N MET A 143 -3.89 5.44 -7.10
CA MET A 143 -2.65 5.65 -7.86
C MET A 143 -2.25 4.42 -8.68
N ALA A 144 -2.30 3.23 -8.09
CA ALA A 144 -1.91 2.01 -8.80
C ALA A 144 -2.89 1.68 -9.93
N ASP A 145 -4.18 1.85 -9.66
CA ASP A 145 -5.26 1.59 -10.63
C ASP A 145 -5.22 2.61 -11.76
N ALA A 146 -5.16 3.91 -11.46
CA ALA A 146 -5.11 4.97 -12.48
C ALA A 146 -3.88 4.87 -13.39
N VAL A 147 -2.71 4.52 -12.84
CA VAL A 147 -1.51 4.27 -13.65
C VAL A 147 -1.72 3.05 -14.57
N SER A 148 -2.31 1.97 -14.06
CA SER A 148 -2.57 0.75 -14.84
C SER A 148 -3.63 0.96 -15.92
N GLU A 149 -4.71 1.69 -15.61
CA GLU A 149 -5.79 2.04 -16.53
C GLU A 149 -5.32 2.93 -17.68
N ARG A 150 -4.36 3.83 -17.41
CA ARG A 150 -3.71 4.66 -18.44
C ARG A 150 -2.67 3.87 -19.27
N GLY A 151 -2.48 2.59 -19.00
CA GLY A 151 -1.50 1.74 -19.69
C GLY A 151 -0.05 2.05 -19.33
N LEU A 152 0.18 2.76 -18.22
CA LEU A 152 1.50 3.16 -17.77
C LEU A 152 2.14 2.05 -16.92
N PRO A 153 3.47 1.88 -17.03
CA PRO A 153 4.16 0.84 -16.29
C PRO A 153 4.34 1.18 -14.81
N GLY A 154 4.41 0.14 -13.98
CA GLY A 154 4.92 0.25 -12.61
C GLY A 154 3.97 0.90 -11.59
N GLY A 155 2.65 0.94 -11.85
CA GLY A 155 1.65 1.48 -10.92
C GLY A 155 1.78 1.01 -9.48
N PRO A 156 1.80 -0.32 -9.20
CA PRO A 156 1.97 -0.84 -7.84
C PRO A 156 3.28 -0.40 -7.17
N GLN A 157 4.36 -0.25 -7.93
CA GLN A 157 5.67 0.16 -7.44
C GLN A 157 5.69 1.67 -7.14
N ALA A 158 5.07 2.48 -7.99
CA ALA A 158 4.90 3.92 -7.77
C ALA A 158 4.05 4.17 -6.51
N ALA A 159 2.90 3.50 -6.39
CA ALA A 159 2.05 3.56 -5.20
C ALA A 159 2.80 3.16 -3.93
N ARG A 160 3.58 2.08 -3.95
CA ARG A 160 4.41 1.69 -2.79
C ARG A 160 5.45 2.74 -2.40
N ALA A 161 6.09 3.37 -3.39
CA ALA A 161 7.03 4.45 -3.13
C ALA A 161 6.32 5.66 -2.52
N ALA A 162 5.13 5.98 -3.03
CA ALA A 162 4.27 7.04 -2.53
C ALA A 162 3.85 6.80 -1.07
N VAL A 163 3.33 5.62 -0.75
CA VAL A 163 2.94 5.22 0.63
C VAL A 163 4.11 5.40 1.59
N LYS A 164 5.29 4.88 1.23
CA LYS A 164 6.46 4.92 2.09
C LYS A 164 6.90 6.35 2.39
N TRP A 165 6.86 7.22 1.38
CA TRP A 165 7.17 8.63 1.56
C TRP A 165 6.11 9.30 2.44
N ALA A 166 4.83 9.13 2.14
CA ALA A 166 3.75 9.82 2.82
C ALA A 166 3.71 9.48 4.32
N GLN A 167 3.87 8.20 4.67
CA GLN A 167 3.95 7.73 6.05
C GLN A 167 5.09 8.37 6.86
N SER A 168 6.17 8.78 6.19
CA SER A 168 7.38 9.30 6.86
C SER A 168 7.41 10.83 6.95
N ASN A 169 6.67 11.54 6.08
CA ASN A 169 6.79 12.99 5.92
C ASN A 169 5.49 13.73 6.26
N VAL A 170 4.32 13.29 5.75
CA VAL A 170 3.09 14.10 5.78
C VAL A 170 2.69 14.50 7.21
N ASP A 171 2.58 13.53 8.12
CA ASP A 171 2.21 13.78 9.52
C ASP A 171 3.29 14.52 10.32
N LYS A 172 4.55 14.40 9.89
CA LYS A 172 5.69 15.08 10.50
C LYS A 172 5.68 16.55 10.09
N ASP A 173 5.57 16.80 8.80
CA ASP A 173 5.58 18.14 8.21
C ASP A 173 4.32 18.92 8.61
N TRP A 174 3.17 18.25 8.77
CA TRP A 174 1.98 18.85 9.36
C TRP A 174 2.22 19.34 10.80
N ARG A 175 2.91 18.54 11.61
CA ARG A 175 3.25 18.92 12.99
C ARG A 175 4.22 20.08 13.03
N GLU A 176 5.20 20.11 12.13
CA GLU A 176 6.13 21.23 12.00
C GLU A 176 5.42 22.50 11.53
N TRP A 177 4.45 22.37 10.61
CA TRP A 177 3.65 23.48 10.10
C TRP A 177 2.79 24.14 11.18
N ASN A 178 2.11 23.34 12.00
CA ASN A 178 1.23 23.83 13.07
C ASN A 178 1.95 24.06 14.41
N GLY A 179 3.19 23.58 14.54
CA GLY A 179 4.00 23.62 15.75
C GLY A 179 4.80 24.91 15.94
N GLY A 180 4.48 25.97 15.20
CA GLY A 180 5.07 27.29 15.41
C GLY A 180 4.89 27.73 16.86
N ASP A 181 6.01 27.87 17.56
CA ASP A 181 6.18 28.46 18.89
C ASP A 181 5.69 27.64 20.10
N SER A 182 6.41 26.56 20.42
CA SER A 182 6.61 26.15 21.82
C SER A 182 8.07 26.41 22.20
N ASN A 183 8.30 27.61 22.73
CA ASN A 183 9.57 28.12 23.27
C ASN A 183 10.17 27.21 24.36
#